data_AF-A0A150WJF2-F1
#
_entry.id   AF-A0A150WJF2-F1
#
_cell.length_a   1.000
_cell.length_b   1.000
_cell.length_c   1.000
_cell.angle_alpha   90.00
_cell.angle_beta   90.00
_cell.angle_gamma   90.00
#
_symmetry.space_group_name_H-M   'P 1'
#
loop_
_entity.id
_entity.type
_entity.pdbx_description
1 polymer ?
#
loop_
_entity_poly.entity_id
_entity_poly.type
_entity_poly.pdbx_seq_one_letter_code
_entity_poly.pdbx_strand_id
1 'polypeptide(L)'
;MRVLLLSLMMIFTVFTGTTARADKDSWKQSCQKAQGIFSILKQESGELPVCFFGEAVVGAEALSAVQDEGVQTQSLDAYKKGRTASVRGGVCGAFNAELVTAKDAKGTTYNFCRFEDRSVMEETTLWLGPGASLSGSLDKALSRIN
;
A
#
# COMPACT_ATOMS: atom_id res chain seq x y z
N MET A 1 -31.72 -26.93 46.79
CA MET A 1 -30.54 -26.07 46.52
C MET A 1 -30.66 -25.52 45.12
N ARG A 2 -30.52 -24.21 44.99
CA ARG A 2 -30.57 -23.44 43.73
C ARG A 2 -29.31 -23.72 42.92
N VAL A 3 -29.45 -24.09 41.64
CA VAL A 3 -28.41 -23.81 40.63
C VAL A 3 -29.12 -23.37 39.36
N LEU A 4 -29.29 -22.06 39.26
CA LEU A 4 -29.42 -21.33 37.99
C LEU A 4 -28.06 -21.43 37.29
N LEU A 5 -28.02 -21.84 36.02
CA LEU A 5 -26.94 -21.48 35.11
C LEU A 5 -27.49 -21.44 33.69
N LEU A 6 -27.72 -20.21 33.23
CA LEU A 6 -28.00 -19.85 31.85
C LEU A 6 -26.89 -20.41 30.94
N SER A 7 -27.19 -21.34 30.05
CA SER A 7 -26.31 -21.64 28.93
C SER A 7 -26.62 -20.68 27.78
N LEU A 8 -25.79 -19.65 27.74
CA LEU A 8 -25.64 -18.59 26.75
C LEU A 8 -25.72 -19.12 25.31
N MET A 9 -26.57 -18.50 24.50
CA MET A 9 -26.61 -18.62 23.04
C MET A 9 -25.22 -18.35 22.44
N MET A 10 -24.57 -19.38 21.91
CA MET A 10 -23.40 -19.21 21.05
C MET A 10 -23.90 -19.18 19.60
N ILE A 11 -24.34 -17.99 19.17
CA ILE A 11 -24.59 -17.70 17.75
C ILE A 11 -23.20 -17.70 17.09
N PHE A 12 -22.83 -18.84 16.51
CA PHE A 12 -21.74 -18.91 15.54
C PHE A 12 -22.20 -18.18 14.28
N THR A 13 -22.01 -16.86 14.25
CA THR A 13 -21.99 -16.10 12.99
C THR A 13 -20.80 -16.61 12.19
N VAL A 14 -21.07 -17.55 11.31
CA VAL A 14 -20.19 -17.88 10.19
C VAL A 14 -20.09 -16.60 9.38
N PHE A 15 -19.04 -15.82 9.65
CA PHE A 15 -18.56 -14.81 8.73
C PHE A 15 -18.24 -15.55 7.43
N THR A 16 -19.18 -15.49 6.50
CA THR A 16 -18.94 -15.83 5.10
C THR A 16 -17.80 -14.95 4.65
N GLY A 17 -16.59 -15.51 4.61
CA GLY A 17 -15.44 -14.89 4.01
C GLY A 17 -15.76 -14.63 2.55
N THR A 18 -16.25 -13.43 2.25
CA THR A 18 -16.16 -12.88 0.91
C THR A 18 -14.67 -12.84 0.62
N THR A 19 -14.21 -13.79 -0.19
CA THR A 19 -12.88 -13.75 -0.76
C THR A 19 -12.76 -12.40 -1.45
N ALA A 20 -12.05 -11.46 -0.81
CA ALA A 20 -11.67 -10.18 -1.38
C ALA A 20 -10.79 -10.50 -2.59
N ARG A 21 -11.44 -10.69 -3.76
CA ARG A 21 -10.82 -10.28 -5.01
C ARG A 21 -10.64 -8.79 -4.84
N ALA A 22 -9.47 -8.42 -4.35
CA ALA A 22 -9.07 -7.05 -4.27
C ALA A 22 -9.27 -6.47 -5.68
N ASP A 23 -10.26 -5.58 -5.77
CA ASP A 23 -10.92 -5.26 -7.02
C ASP A 23 -9.99 -4.38 -7.84
N LYS A 24 -9.34 -4.96 -8.85
CA LYS A 24 -8.42 -4.22 -9.72
C LYS A 24 -9.10 -3.01 -10.34
N ASP A 25 -10.42 -3.04 -10.53
CA ASP A 25 -11.18 -1.91 -11.03
C ASP A 25 -11.33 -0.81 -9.98
N SER A 26 -11.51 -1.15 -8.68
CA SER A 26 -11.53 -0.14 -7.62
C SER A 26 -10.17 0.55 -7.50
N TRP A 27 -9.08 -0.21 -7.46
CA TRP A 27 -7.72 0.33 -7.41
C TRP A 27 -7.38 1.23 -8.59
N LYS A 28 -7.79 0.84 -9.79
CA LYS A 28 -7.64 1.68 -10.99
C LYS A 28 -8.39 2.99 -10.84
N GLN A 29 -9.63 2.97 -10.33
CA GLN A 29 -10.41 4.17 -10.08
C GLN A 29 -9.77 5.06 -9.02
N SER A 30 -9.24 4.50 -7.92
CA SER A 30 -8.56 5.27 -6.88
C SER A 30 -7.31 5.97 -7.44
N CYS A 31 -6.47 5.27 -8.21
CA CYS A 31 -5.35 5.91 -8.91
C CYS A 31 -5.83 7.07 -9.79
N GLN A 32 -6.89 6.87 -10.58
CA GLN A 32 -7.41 7.90 -11.50
C GLN A 32 -8.01 9.11 -10.77
N LYS A 33 -8.78 8.89 -9.70
CA LYS A 33 -9.31 9.98 -8.83
C LYS A 33 -8.18 10.81 -8.24
N ALA A 34 -7.08 10.15 -7.87
CA ALA A 34 -5.86 10.79 -7.39
C ALA A 34 -5.06 11.51 -8.49
N GLN A 35 -5.46 11.39 -9.76
CA GLN A 35 -4.73 11.86 -10.95
C GLN A 35 -3.40 11.12 -11.21
N GLY A 36 -3.29 9.88 -10.71
CA GLY A 36 -2.20 8.96 -11.01
C GLY A 36 -2.53 8.01 -12.18
N ILE A 37 -1.52 7.26 -12.61
CA ILE A 37 -1.62 6.26 -13.67
C ILE A 37 -1.56 4.87 -13.05
N PHE A 38 -2.65 4.10 -13.16
CA PHE A 38 -2.67 2.70 -12.74
C PHE A 38 -1.86 1.83 -13.70
N SER A 39 -1.06 0.92 -13.14
CA SER A 39 -0.33 -0.09 -13.90
C SER A 39 -0.20 -1.37 -13.08
N ILE A 40 0.09 -2.47 -13.77
CA ILE A 40 0.37 -3.77 -13.15
C ILE A 40 1.80 -4.16 -13.50
N LEU A 41 2.63 -4.28 -12.48
CA LEU A 41 4.00 -4.78 -12.60
C LEU A 41 4.03 -6.29 -12.34
N LYS A 42 5.01 -6.98 -12.94
CA LYS A 42 5.23 -8.41 -12.74
C LYS A 42 6.33 -8.63 -11.71
N GLN A 43 6.02 -9.39 -10.67
CA GLN A 43 6.96 -9.87 -9.65
C GLN A 43 7.05 -11.40 -9.72
N GLU A 44 8.08 -12.01 -9.12
CA GLU A 44 8.21 -13.48 -9.11
C GLU A 44 7.00 -14.19 -8.50
N SER A 45 6.38 -13.56 -7.49
CA SER A 45 5.21 -14.08 -6.78
C SER A 45 3.86 -13.72 -7.42
N GLY A 46 3.83 -13.03 -8.57
CA GLY A 46 2.60 -12.66 -9.27
C GLY A 46 2.58 -11.24 -9.82
N GLU A 47 1.47 -10.55 -9.62
CA GLU A 47 1.25 -9.18 -10.10
C GLU A 47 1.31 -8.18 -8.95
N LEU A 48 1.79 -6.96 -9.23
CA LEU A 48 1.86 -5.86 -8.29
C LEU A 48 1.15 -4.64 -8.89
N PRO A 49 -0.09 -4.35 -8.50
CA PRO A 49 -0.82 -3.18 -8.96
C PRO A 49 -0.28 -1.92 -8.26
N VAL A 50 0.04 -0.89 -9.03
CA VAL A 50 0.66 0.33 -8.54
C VAL A 50 0.01 1.56 -9.19
N CYS A 51 0.12 2.70 -8.50
CA CYS A 51 -0.19 4.02 -9.04
C CYS A 51 1.12 4.80 -9.27
N PHE A 52 1.32 5.26 -10.49
CA PHE A 52 2.40 6.17 -10.87
C PHE A 52 1.95 7.64 -10.75
N PHE A 53 2.80 8.47 -10.16
CA PHE A 53 2.63 9.91 -10.00
C PHE A 53 3.87 10.63 -10.54
N GLY A 54 4.07 10.56 -11.86
CA GLY A 54 5.35 10.92 -12.46
C GLY A 54 6.38 9.85 -12.17
N GLU A 55 7.41 10.20 -11.41
CA GLU A 55 8.48 9.27 -11.00
C GLU A 55 8.19 8.60 -9.65
N ALA A 56 7.29 9.16 -8.85
CA ALA A 56 6.84 8.55 -7.60
C ALA A 56 5.88 7.38 -7.86
N VAL A 57 6.05 6.27 -7.14
CA VAL A 57 5.24 5.06 -7.29
C VAL A 57 4.82 4.52 -5.93
N VAL A 58 3.52 4.26 -5.79
CA VAL A 58 2.90 3.69 -4.59
C VAL A 58 2.05 2.49 -4.96
N GLY A 59 1.91 1.52 -4.06
CA GLY A 59 0.95 0.43 -4.21
C GLY A 59 -0.47 0.94 -4.39
N ALA A 60 -1.20 0.39 -5.35
CA ALA A 60 -2.57 0.81 -5.60
C ALA A 60 -3.51 0.43 -4.43
N GLU A 61 -3.17 -0.65 -3.72
CA GLU A 61 -3.85 -1.06 -2.50
C GLU A 61 -3.69 -0.02 -1.39
N ALA A 62 -2.49 0.55 -1.24
CA ALA A 62 -2.22 1.54 -0.21
C ALA A 62 -3.00 2.83 -0.46
N LEU A 63 -3.08 3.27 -1.71
CA LEU A 63 -3.84 4.46 -2.07
C LEU A 63 -5.34 4.25 -1.90
N SER A 64 -5.88 3.12 -2.35
CA SER A 64 -7.31 2.81 -2.22
C SER A 64 -7.72 2.65 -0.76
N ALA A 65 -6.92 2.00 0.08
CA ALA A 65 -7.19 1.88 1.52
C ALA A 65 -7.35 3.25 2.20
N VAL A 66 -6.50 4.23 1.86
CA VAL A 66 -6.65 5.58 2.43
C VAL A 66 -7.83 6.32 1.81
N GLN A 67 -8.03 6.25 0.48
CA GLN A 67 -9.06 7.02 -0.22
C GLN A 67 -10.48 6.54 0.01
N ASP A 68 -10.69 5.23 -0.06
CA ASP A 68 -12.02 4.63 -0.11
C ASP A 68 -12.43 4.09 1.27
N GLU A 69 -11.46 3.72 2.13
CA GLU A 69 -11.72 3.14 3.45
C GLU A 69 -11.28 4.05 4.62
N GLY A 70 -10.53 5.12 4.36
CA GLY A 70 -9.99 5.99 5.41
C GLY A 70 -8.92 5.31 6.28
N VAL A 71 -8.34 4.20 5.81
CA VAL A 71 -7.38 3.39 6.55
C VAL A 71 -5.96 3.83 6.19
N GLN A 72 -5.23 4.37 7.17
CA GLN A 72 -3.82 4.74 7.00
C GLN A 72 -2.95 3.47 6.90
N THR A 73 -2.15 3.38 5.85
CA THR A 73 -1.21 2.27 5.64
C THR A 73 0.20 2.60 6.10
N GLN A 74 0.98 1.57 6.41
CA GLN A 74 2.37 1.70 6.82
C GLN A 74 3.24 2.30 5.71
N SER A 75 3.02 1.95 4.45
CA SER A 75 3.80 2.48 3.34
C SER A 75 3.63 3.99 3.16
N LEU A 76 2.40 4.50 3.31
CA LEU A 76 2.10 5.92 3.23
C LEU A 76 2.50 6.67 4.50
N ASP A 77 2.41 6.05 5.67
CA ASP A 77 2.90 6.63 6.92
C ASP A 77 4.44 6.76 6.90
N ALA A 78 5.13 5.73 6.41
CA ALA A 78 6.58 5.74 6.21
C ALA A 78 7.02 6.85 5.25
N TYR A 79 6.30 7.01 4.13
CA TYR A 79 6.51 8.12 3.20
C TYR A 79 6.31 9.47 3.90
N LYS A 80 5.15 9.72 4.52
CA LYS A 80 4.84 10.99 5.21
C LYS A 80 5.84 11.34 6.31
N LYS A 81 6.41 10.35 7.00
CA LYS A 81 7.42 10.55 8.05
C LYS A 81 8.77 11.04 7.50
N GLY A 82 9.04 10.89 6.20
CA GLY A 82 10.25 11.40 5.54
C GLY A 82 11.56 10.88 6.14
N ARG A 83 11.51 9.76 6.90
CA ARG A 83 12.68 9.24 7.61
C ARG A 83 13.56 8.47 6.62
N THR A 84 14.47 9.18 5.98
CA THR A 84 15.63 8.57 5.32
C THR A 84 16.59 8.07 6.39
N ALA A 85 16.68 6.76 6.55
CA ALA A 85 17.67 6.16 7.43
C ALA A 85 18.61 5.26 6.61
N SER A 86 19.80 5.78 6.34
CA SER A 86 20.94 5.00 5.89
C SER A 86 21.51 4.19 7.07
N VAL A 87 21.14 2.92 7.23
CA VAL A 87 21.97 1.89 7.89
C VAL A 87 21.55 0.49 7.40
N ARG A 88 22.48 -0.49 7.46
CA ARG A 88 22.36 -1.93 7.06
C ARG A 88 20.96 -2.37 6.59
N GLY A 89 20.79 -2.58 5.28
CA GLY A 89 19.54 -3.11 4.70
C GLY A 89 18.84 -2.19 3.69
N GLY A 90 19.45 -1.06 3.32
CA GLY A 90 18.87 -0.12 2.35
C GLY A 90 17.66 0.64 2.92
N VAL A 91 16.90 1.30 2.05
CA VAL A 91 15.77 2.14 2.48
C VAL A 91 14.69 1.28 3.13
N CYS A 92 14.38 0.10 2.56
CA CYS A 92 13.38 -0.81 3.12
C CYS A 92 13.78 -1.35 4.50
N GLY A 93 15.07 -1.66 4.71
CA GLY A 93 15.58 -2.15 5.99
C GLY A 93 15.40 -1.16 7.14
N ALA A 94 15.43 0.15 6.87
CA ALA A 94 15.16 1.18 7.87
C ALA A 94 13.74 1.13 8.45
N PHE A 95 12.81 0.53 7.73
CA PHE A 95 11.41 0.36 8.12
C PHE A 95 11.07 -1.09 8.49
N ASN A 96 12.06 -1.98 8.60
CA ASN A 96 11.84 -3.44 8.70
C ASN A 96 10.93 -3.99 7.58
N ALA A 97 10.95 -3.35 6.40
CA ALA A 97 10.17 -3.76 5.24
C ALA A 97 10.95 -4.76 4.37
N GLU A 98 10.23 -5.67 3.72
CA GLU A 98 10.77 -6.62 2.75
C GLU A 98 11.07 -5.91 1.43
N LEU A 99 12.26 -6.12 0.87
CA LEU A 99 12.58 -5.67 -0.49
C LEU A 99 11.96 -6.64 -1.50
N VAL A 100 11.07 -6.14 -2.35
CA VAL A 100 10.49 -6.91 -3.46
C VAL A 100 10.76 -6.23 -4.79
N THR A 101 11.06 -7.03 -5.81
CA THR A 101 11.38 -6.52 -7.15
C THR A 101 10.25 -6.83 -8.13
N ALA A 102 9.87 -5.83 -8.92
CA ALA A 102 8.87 -5.98 -9.97
C ALA A 102 9.35 -5.33 -11.28
N LYS A 103 8.78 -5.77 -12.40
CA LYS A 103 9.12 -5.29 -13.74
C LYS A 103 7.89 -4.79 -14.49
N ASP A 104 8.05 -3.71 -15.25
CA ASP A 104 7.03 -3.28 -16.19
C ASP A 104 7.01 -4.15 -17.47
N ALA A 105 6.12 -3.84 -18.41
CA ALA A 105 6.03 -4.54 -19.69
C ALA A 105 7.26 -4.36 -20.60
N LYS A 106 8.11 -3.35 -20.33
CA LYS A 106 9.34 -3.06 -21.06
C LYS A 106 10.57 -3.73 -20.43
N GLY A 107 10.41 -4.37 -19.27
CA GLY A 107 11.50 -4.98 -18.51
C GLY A 107 12.22 -4.03 -17.55
N THR A 108 11.75 -2.79 -17.41
CA THR A 108 12.24 -1.82 -16.42
C THR A 108 12.01 -2.40 -15.03
N THR A 109 13.07 -2.42 -14.22
CA THR A 109 13.02 -2.99 -12.86
C THR A 109 12.75 -1.90 -11.84
N TYR A 110 11.85 -2.20 -10.91
CA TYR A 110 11.46 -1.35 -9.79
C TYR A 110 11.63 -2.13 -8.50
N ASN A 111 12.17 -1.48 -7.48
CA ASN A 111 12.33 -2.03 -6.14
C ASN A 111 11.27 -1.42 -5.23
N PHE A 112 10.60 -2.26 -4.46
CA PHE A 112 9.55 -1.84 -3.55
C PHE A 112 9.87 -2.29 -2.13
N CYS A 113 9.53 -1.44 -1.17
CA CYS A 113 9.46 -1.80 0.23
C CYS A 113 8.04 -2.29 0.52
N ARG A 114 7.93 -3.58 0.87
CA ARG A 114 6.68 -4.21 1.31
C ARG A 114 6.65 -4.27 2.82
N PHE A 115 5.62 -3.63 3.38
CA PHE A 115 5.43 -3.49 4.82
C PHE A 115 4.64 -4.68 5.39
N GLU A 116 4.58 -4.79 6.71
CA GLU A 116 3.88 -5.89 7.40
C GLU A 116 2.38 -5.93 7.09
N ASP A 117 1.76 -4.77 6.89
CA ASP A 117 0.35 -4.63 6.47
C ASP A 117 0.12 -4.92 4.97
N ARG A 118 1.14 -5.43 4.28
CA ARG A 118 1.18 -5.75 2.84
C ARG A 118 1.14 -4.55 1.90
N SER A 119 1.04 -3.32 2.43
CA SER A 119 1.15 -2.12 1.61
C SER A 119 2.56 -2.00 1.02
N VAL A 120 2.67 -1.43 -0.17
CA VAL A 120 3.97 -1.21 -0.84
C VAL A 120 4.21 0.25 -1.21
N MET A 121 5.49 0.63 -1.24
CA MET A 121 5.98 1.90 -1.80
C MET A 121 7.27 1.61 -2.56
N GLU A 122 7.49 2.28 -3.69
CA GLU A 122 8.75 2.14 -4.41
C GLU A 122 9.91 2.76 -3.60
N GLU A 123 11.05 2.10 -3.64
CA GLU A 123 12.19 2.38 -2.76
C GLU A 123 12.72 3.81 -2.95
N THR A 124 12.85 4.26 -4.19
CA THR A 124 13.30 5.63 -4.52
C THR A 124 12.28 6.68 -4.07
N THR A 125 10.99 6.40 -4.22
CA THR A 125 9.89 7.25 -3.78
C THR A 125 9.92 7.43 -2.28
N LEU A 126 10.16 6.34 -1.54
CA LEU A 126 10.31 6.36 -0.10
C LEU A 126 11.60 7.07 0.35
N TRP A 127 12.69 6.91 -0.40
CA TRP A 127 13.97 7.57 -0.16
C TRP A 127 13.92 9.08 -0.38
N LEU A 128 13.27 9.53 -1.47
CA LEU A 128 13.11 10.96 -1.75
C LEU A 128 12.17 11.62 -0.75
N GLY A 129 11.11 10.91 -0.35
CA GLY A 129 10.15 11.38 0.64
C GLY A 129 9.30 12.57 0.16
N PRO A 130 8.52 13.17 1.09
CA PRO A 130 7.62 14.28 0.79
C PRO A 130 8.40 15.57 0.59
N GLY A 131 7.91 16.43 -0.31
CA GLY A 131 8.51 17.72 -0.63
C GLY A 131 9.66 17.66 -1.65
N ALA A 132 10.08 16.47 -2.06
CA ALA A 132 11.01 16.31 -3.18
C ALA A 132 10.32 16.66 -4.51
N SER A 133 11.05 17.31 -5.43
CA SER A 133 10.52 17.71 -6.75
C SER A 133 9.85 16.55 -7.51
N LEU A 134 10.50 15.37 -7.48
CA LEU A 134 10.03 14.16 -8.15
C LEU A 134 8.81 13.51 -7.48
N SER A 135 8.52 13.87 -6.23
CA SER A 135 7.40 13.34 -5.46
C SER A 135 6.22 14.30 -5.35
N GLY A 136 6.33 15.52 -5.92
CA GLY A 136 5.31 16.57 -5.80
C GLY A 136 3.93 16.18 -6.32
N SER A 137 3.85 15.31 -7.34
CA SER A 137 2.56 14.78 -7.82
C SER A 137 1.90 13.83 -6.81
N LEU A 138 2.69 13.00 -6.13
CA LEU A 138 2.21 12.14 -5.05
C LEU A 138 1.82 12.97 -3.83
N ASP A 139 2.63 13.95 -3.42
CA ASP A 139 2.30 14.89 -2.33
C ASP A 139 0.95 15.57 -2.57
N LYS A 140 0.76 16.09 -3.79
CA LYS A 140 -0.49 16.72 -4.20
C LYS A 140 -1.67 15.75 -4.18
N ALA A 141 -1.47 14.51 -4.63
CA ALA A 141 -2.49 13.48 -4.56
C ALA A 141 -2.89 13.19 -3.11
N LEU A 142 -1.91 13.01 -2.21
CA LEU A 142 -2.15 12.70 -0.79
C LEU A 142 -2.77 13.88 -0.03
N SER A 143 -2.45 15.13 -0.39
CA SER A 143 -3.04 16.33 0.25
C SER A 143 -4.56 16.47 0.06
N ARG A 144 -5.13 15.76 -0.92
CA ARG A 144 -6.56 15.76 -1.24
C ARG A 144 -7.32 14.65 -0.53
N ILE A 145 -6.60 13.76 0.15
CA ILE A 145 -7.15 12.61 0.86
C ILE A 145 -7.08 12.97 2.34
N ASN A 146 -8.11 13.66 2.83
CA ASN A 146 -8.33 14.00 4.24
C ASN A 146 -9.76 13.61 4.62
#